data_AF-A0A1Q9N9B7-F1
#
_entry.id   AF-A0A1Q9N9B7-F1
#
_cell.length_a   1.000
_cell.length_b   1.000
_cell.length_c   1.000
_cell.angle_alpha   90.00
_cell.angle_beta   90.00
_cell.angle_gamma   90.00
#
_symmetry.space_group_name_H-M   'P 1'
#
loop_
_entity.id
_entity.type
_entity.pdbx_description
1 polymer ?
#
loop_
_entity_poly.entity_id
_entity_poly.type
_entity_poly.pdbx_seq_one_letter_code
_entity_poly.pdbx_strand_id
1 'polypeptide(L)'
;MQMMDFSFLFNPMFLMVFMGGMGLFNILFAFWIYNDAISKNNVNSTLWAVIVLISGFMGLIFYFIMNSGNNTVYSKTTSPGMNRNNNYDLQSGRNRETNYESPHHKQNDFKFCSVCGTKNEHDSKFCVSCGSSF
;
A
#
# COMPACT_ATOMS: atom_id res chain seq x y z
N MET A 1 -1.42 43.71 27.75
CA MET A 1 -1.75 42.62 26.82
C MET A 1 -3.05 42.99 26.14
N GLN A 2 -3.01 43.34 24.85
CA GLN A 2 -4.22 43.60 24.08
C GLN A 2 -4.93 42.27 23.87
N MET A 3 -6.16 42.14 24.38
CA MET A 3 -7.00 40.97 24.13
C MET A 3 -7.40 41.00 22.66
N MET A 4 -7.07 39.96 21.90
CA MET A 4 -7.58 39.79 20.55
C MET A 4 -9.09 39.58 20.63
N ASP A 5 -9.84 40.40 19.92
CA ASP A 5 -11.29 40.36 19.94
C ASP A 5 -11.77 39.17 19.09
N PHE A 6 -12.13 38.06 19.74
CA PHE A 6 -12.60 36.83 19.08
C PHE A 6 -14.04 36.91 18.58
N SER A 7 -14.70 38.05 18.76
CA SER A 7 -16.08 38.32 18.32
C SER A 7 -16.30 38.01 16.83
N PHE A 8 -15.27 38.12 16.01
CA PHE A 8 -15.31 37.75 14.59
C PHE A 8 -15.61 36.26 14.33
N LEU A 9 -15.17 35.35 15.20
CA LEU A 9 -15.38 33.91 15.04
C LEU A 9 -16.84 33.49 15.20
N PHE A 10 -17.65 34.31 15.89
CA PHE A 10 -19.06 34.06 16.12
C PHE A 10 -19.98 34.69 15.07
N ASN A 11 -19.41 35.35 14.05
CA ASN A 11 -20.20 35.92 12.97
C ASN A 11 -20.89 34.78 12.18
N PRO A 12 -22.21 34.82 11.98
CA PRO A 12 -22.93 33.77 11.24
C PRO A 12 -22.41 33.57 9.82
N MET A 13 -21.94 34.64 9.15
CA MET A 13 -21.29 34.55 7.84
C MET A 13 -20.00 33.74 7.91
N PHE A 14 -19.17 33.99 8.92
CA PHE A 14 -17.92 33.28 9.12
C PHE A 14 -18.19 31.80 9.41
N LEU A 15 -19.17 31.48 10.26
CA LEU A 15 -19.56 30.10 10.56
C LEU A 15 -20.03 29.33 9.31
N MET A 16 -20.84 29.94 8.44
CA MET A 16 -21.27 29.29 7.19
C MET A 16 -20.09 29.00 6.26
N VAL A 17 -19.18 29.97 6.09
CA VAL A 17 -17.98 29.78 5.27
C VAL A 17 -17.05 28.73 5.88
N PHE A 18 -16.92 28.70 7.21
CA PHE A 18 -16.04 27.77 7.91
C PHE A 18 -16.59 26.34 7.87
N MET A 19 -17.89 26.14 8.11
CA MET A 19 -18.54 24.83 7.97
C MET A 19 -18.54 24.34 6.52
N GLY A 20 -18.88 25.20 5.55
CA GLY A 20 -18.87 24.85 4.13
C GLY A 20 -17.45 24.56 3.62
N GLY A 21 -16.50 25.41 4.00
CA GLY A 21 -15.08 25.27 3.66
C GLY A 21 -14.48 23.98 4.22
N MET A 22 -14.66 23.71 5.52
CA MET A 22 -14.17 22.47 6.12
C MET A 22 -14.80 21.21 5.50
N GLY A 23 -16.07 21.26 5.12
CA GLY A 23 -16.73 20.15 4.43
C GLY A 23 -16.04 19.82 3.10
N LEU A 24 -15.73 20.85 2.30
CA LEU A 24 -15.00 20.66 1.04
C LEU A 24 -13.60 20.10 1.26
N PHE A 25 -12.86 20.62 2.26
CA PHE A 25 -11.55 20.07 2.61
C PHE A 25 -11.61 18.60 3.05
N ASN A 26 -12.66 18.21 3.80
CA ASN A 26 -12.87 16.82 4.21
C ASN A 26 -13.04 15.90 2.99
N ILE A 27 -13.84 16.31 1.99
CA ILE A 27 -14.02 15.55 0.75
C ILE A 27 -12.70 15.45 -0.03
N LEU A 28 -11.92 16.53 -0.12
CA LEU A 28 -10.60 16.52 -0.77
C LEU A 28 -9.63 15.55 -0.07
N PHE A 29 -9.61 15.54 1.26
CA PHE A 29 -8.79 14.61 2.03
C PHE A 29 -9.23 13.16 1.85
N ALA A 30 -10.53 12.88 1.82
CA ALA A 30 -11.05 11.54 1.56
C ALA A 30 -10.63 11.03 0.16
N PHE A 31 -10.72 11.89 -0.86
CA PHE A 31 -10.25 11.56 -2.21
C PHE A 31 -8.73 11.35 -2.26
N TRP A 32 -7.97 12.20 -1.58
CA TRP A 32 -6.52 12.06 -1.48
C TRP A 32 -6.11 10.75 -0.82
N ILE A 33 -6.75 10.37 0.30
CA ILE A 33 -6.50 9.09 0.99
C ILE A 33 -6.90 7.90 0.12
N TYR A 34 -8.02 7.98 -0.59
CA TYR A 34 -8.42 6.93 -1.53
C TYR A 34 -7.33 6.69 -2.58
N ASN A 35 -6.79 7.77 -3.15
CA ASN A 35 -5.71 7.67 -4.14
C ASN A 35 -4.40 7.15 -3.52
N ASP A 36 -4.04 7.58 -2.30
CA ASP A 36 -2.87 7.06 -1.56
C ASP A 36 -3.01 5.57 -1.22
N ALA A 37 -4.20 5.13 -0.83
CA ALA A 37 -4.50 3.72 -0.52
C ALA A 37 -4.45 2.83 -1.77
N ILE A 38 -4.93 3.33 -2.92
CA ILE A 38 -4.81 2.65 -4.23
C ILE A 38 -3.35 2.53 -4.66
N SER A 39 -2.57 3.60 -4.51
CA SER A 39 -1.12 3.61 -4.76
C SER A 39 -0.41 2.49 -3.99
N LYS A 40 -0.89 2.18 -2.78
CA LYS A 40 -0.39 1.12 -1.91
C LYS A 40 -1.00 -0.26 -2.16
N ASN A 41 -1.81 -0.44 -3.21
CA ASN A 41 -2.53 -1.67 -3.55
C ASN A 41 -3.34 -2.27 -2.37
N ASN A 42 -3.90 -1.39 -1.52
CA ASN A 42 -4.68 -1.82 -0.36
C ASN A 42 -6.09 -2.23 -0.82
N VAL A 43 -6.46 -3.49 -0.58
CA VAL A 43 -7.78 -4.04 -0.94
C VAL A 43 -8.94 -3.30 -0.24
N ASN A 44 -8.66 -2.55 0.83
CA ASN A 44 -9.64 -1.81 1.62
C ASN A 44 -9.60 -0.29 1.35
N SER A 45 -9.14 0.14 0.17
CA SER A 45 -9.01 1.57 -0.18
C SER A 45 -10.29 2.37 0.03
N THR A 46 -11.45 1.82 -0.35
CA THR A 46 -12.76 2.46 -0.16
C THR A 46 -13.14 2.60 1.32
N LEU A 47 -12.82 1.60 2.14
CA LEU A 47 -13.16 1.60 3.56
C LEU A 47 -12.38 2.70 4.31
N TRP A 48 -11.10 2.89 3.97
CA TRP A 48 -10.29 3.98 4.53
C TRP A 48 -10.81 5.37 4.18
N ALA A 49 -11.25 5.57 2.93
CA ALA A 49 -11.84 6.82 2.49
C ALA A 49 -13.15 7.13 3.26
N VAL A 50 -14.00 6.12 3.48
CA VAL A 50 -15.27 6.28 4.23
C VAL A 50 -15.01 6.64 5.70
N ILE A 51 -14.04 5.99 6.35
CA ILE A 51 -13.70 6.31 7.75
C ILE A 51 -13.28 7.77 7.88
N VAL A 52 -12.43 8.25 6.97
CA VAL A 52 -11.94 9.64 6.97
C VAL A 52 -13.08 10.61 6.70
N LEU A 53 -13.98 10.29 5.77
CA LEU A 53 -15.11 11.14 5.44
C LEU A 53 -16.02 11.39 6.65
N ILE A 54 -16.29 10.35 7.45
CA ILE A 54 -17.16 10.43 8.63
C ILE A 54 -16.46 11.09 9.82
N SER A 55 -15.20 10.74 10.08
CA SER A 55 -14.45 11.22 11.25
C SER A 55 -13.69 12.53 11.01
N GLY A 56 -13.63 13.00 9.77
CA GLY A 56 -12.95 14.21 9.35
C GLY A 56 -11.45 14.17 9.62
N PHE A 57 -10.94 15.22 10.24
CA PHE A 57 -9.49 15.36 10.49
C PHE A 57 -8.95 14.28 11.44
N MET A 58 -9.78 13.77 12.36
CA MET A 58 -9.38 12.66 13.24
C MET A 58 -9.11 11.39 12.44
N GLY A 59 -9.88 11.13 11.37
CA GLY A 59 -9.68 9.99 10.50
C GLY A 59 -8.37 10.00 9.75
N LEU A 60 -7.90 11.20 9.39
CA LEU A 60 -6.57 11.42 8.79
C LEU A 60 -5.47 10.99 9.75
N ILE A 61 -5.57 11.42 11.01
CA ILE A 61 -4.60 11.06 12.06
C ILE A 61 -4.60 9.53 12.26
N PHE A 62 -5.79 8.91 12.35
CA PHE A 62 -5.90 7.46 12.43
C PHE A 62 -5.34 6.73 11.21
N TYR A 63 -5.61 7.23 10.00
CA TYR A 63 -5.06 6.69 8.77
C TYR A 63 -3.54 6.70 8.80
N PHE A 64 -2.90 7.81 9.19
CA PHE A 64 -1.46 7.87 9.28
C PHE A 64 -0.91 6.93 10.35
N ILE A 65 -1.47 6.89 11.55
CA ILE A 65 -0.99 6.02 12.63
C ILE A 65 -1.06 4.55 12.22
N MET A 66 -2.20 4.13 11.66
CA MET A 66 -2.43 2.73 11.33
C MET A 66 -1.79 2.32 10.00
N ASN A 67 -1.81 3.19 8.99
CA ASN A 67 -1.22 2.89 7.69
C ASN A 67 0.31 3.07 7.67
N SER A 68 0.91 3.79 8.64
CA SER A 68 2.37 3.95 8.72
C SER A 68 3.12 2.64 8.99
N GLY A 69 2.45 1.59 9.46
CA GLY A 69 3.07 0.30 9.82
C GLY A 69 2.75 -0.88 8.90
N ASN A 70 1.83 -0.75 7.94
CA ASN A 70 1.08 -1.90 7.42
C ASN A 70 1.43 -2.34 5.98
N ASN A 71 2.65 -2.11 5.52
CA ASN A 71 3.05 -2.37 4.13
C ASN A 71 3.12 -3.85 3.68
N THR A 72 2.72 -4.86 4.48
CA THR A 72 3.04 -6.26 4.10
C THR A 72 2.03 -7.37 4.44
N VAL A 73 0.83 -7.11 4.99
CA VAL A 73 -0.04 -8.24 5.42
C VAL A 73 -1.52 -8.07 5.05
N TYR A 74 -1.80 -7.71 3.80
CA TYR A 74 -3.08 -8.05 3.17
C TYR A 74 -2.84 -8.79 1.84
N SER A 75 -1.87 -9.71 1.83
CA SER A 75 -1.85 -10.79 0.86
C SER A 75 -3.02 -11.72 1.18
N LYS A 76 -4.17 -11.37 0.61
CA LYS A 76 -5.32 -12.21 0.30
C LYS A 76 -5.08 -13.69 0.60
N THR A 77 -5.38 -14.12 1.82
CA THR A 77 -5.74 -15.51 2.11
C THR A 77 -7.10 -15.76 1.46
N THR A 78 -7.06 -16.10 0.18
CA THR A 78 -8.11 -16.89 -0.47
C THR A 78 -7.40 -18.01 -1.22
N SER A 79 -6.90 -18.97 -0.45
CA SER A 79 -6.76 -20.35 -0.93
C SER A 79 -7.98 -21.10 -0.42
N PRO A 80 -8.75 -21.68 -1.33
CA PRO A 80 -8.91 -23.12 -1.30
C PRO A 80 -8.31 -23.73 -2.56
N GLY A 81 -7.24 -24.51 -2.36
CA GLY A 81 -6.80 -25.56 -3.27
C GLY A 81 -6.40 -25.16 -4.69
N MET A 82 -5.10 -24.94 -4.91
CA MET A 82 -4.49 -25.48 -6.12
C MET A 82 -3.05 -25.92 -5.85
N ASN A 83 -2.92 -27.15 -5.37
CA ASN A 83 -1.75 -27.97 -5.66
C ASN A 83 -1.82 -28.32 -7.16
N ARG A 84 -0.92 -27.74 -7.96
CA ARG A 84 -0.55 -28.29 -9.26
C ARG A 84 0.94 -28.48 -9.31
N ASN A 85 1.37 -29.58 -8.71
CA ASN A 85 2.55 -30.32 -9.11
C ASN A 85 2.39 -30.76 -10.57
N ASN A 86 2.85 -29.96 -11.53
CA ASN A 86 3.08 -30.46 -12.87
C ASN A 86 4.58 -30.43 -13.14
N ASN A 87 5.18 -31.55 -12.78
CA ASN A 87 6.33 -32.13 -13.46
C ASN A 87 5.99 -32.23 -14.96
N TYR A 88 6.67 -31.45 -15.80
CA TYR A 88 6.71 -31.69 -17.26
C TYR A 88 8.13 -32.07 -17.67
N ASP A 89 8.56 -33.23 -17.19
CA ASP A 89 9.54 -34.05 -17.90
C ASP A 89 8.81 -34.86 -18.98
N LEU A 90 9.03 -34.51 -20.27
CA LEU A 90 9.36 -35.44 -21.38
C LEU A 90 9.35 -34.71 -22.76
N GLN A 91 10.50 -34.16 -23.10
CA GLN A 91 11.29 -34.42 -24.31
C GLN A 91 10.61 -35.03 -25.56
N SER A 92 10.59 -34.30 -26.68
CA SER A 92 10.94 -34.84 -28.01
C SER A 92 10.88 -33.76 -29.11
N GLY A 93 12.04 -33.31 -29.59
CA GLY A 93 12.16 -32.48 -30.79
C GLY A 93 13.61 -32.06 -31.07
N ARG A 94 14.22 -32.68 -32.08
CA ARG A 94 15.60 -32.43 -32.56
C ARG A 94 15.81 -31.03 -33.18
N ASN A 95 16.97 -30.46 -32.85
CA ASN A 95 17.90 -29.68 -33.70
C ASN A 95 17.47 -28.31 -34.27
N ARG A 96 18.04 -27.22 -33.72
CA ARG A 96 19.03 -26.38 -34.42
C ARG A 96 19.68 -25.35 -33.48
N GLU A 97 21.00 -25.26 -33.58
CA GLU A 97 21.86 -24.26 -32.95
C GLU A 97 21.48 -22.84 -33.36
N THR A 98 21.35 -21.95 -32.38
CA THR A 98 21.85 -20.58 -32.53
C THR A 98 22.62 -20.24 -31.26
N ASN A 99 23.94 -20.26 -31.40
CA ASN A 99 24.89 -19.61 -30.51
C ASN A 99 24.60 -18.09 -30.56
N TYR A 100 24.01 -17.59 -29.49
CA TYR A 100 23.92 -16.16 -29.20
C TYR A 100 24.14 -16.04 -27.68
N GLU A 101 25.40 -15.84 -27.26
CA GLU A 101 25.74 -15.43 -25.91
C GLU A 101 25.14 -14.04 -25.65
N SER A 102 23.89 -14.05 -25.17
CA SER A 102 23.16 -12.88 -24.68
C SER A 102 23.41 -12.76 -23.18
N PRO A 103 23.91 -11.62 -22.68
CA PRO A 103 24.23 -11.48 -21.26
C PRO A 103 22.92 -11.40 -20.44
N HIS A 104 22.70 -12.44 -19.64
CA HIS A 104 21.84 -12.48 -18.46
C HIS A 104 20.41 -11.99 -18.62
N HIS A 105 19.57 -12.90 -19.12
CA HIS A 105 18.14 -12.90 -18.84
C HIS A 105 17.95 -13.09 -17.32
N LYS A 106 17.90 -11.97 -16.58
CA LYS A 106 17.67 -11.92 -15.13
C LYS A 106 16.24 -12.43 -14.88
N GLN A 107 16.08 -13.74 -14.79
CA GLN A 107 14.86 -14.33 -14.28
C GLN A 107 14.66 -13.76 -12.88
N ASN A 108 13.46 -13.25 -12.65
CA ASN A 108 13.05 -12.53 -11.46
C ASN A 108 12.94 -13.50 -10.28
N ASP A 109 14.05 -14.13 -9.91
CA ASP A 109 14.14 -15.00 -8.76
C ASP A 109 14.23 -14.09 -7.54
N PHE A 110 13.09 -13.96 -6.89
CA PHE A 110 12.98 -13.33 -5.60
C PHE A 110 12.66 -14.42 -4.58
N LYS A 111 13.27 -14.36 -3.41
CA LYS A 111 12.95 -15.24 -2.28
C LYS A 111 12.26 -14.46 -1.17
N PHE A 112 11.41 -15.13 -0.42
CA PHE A 112 10.68 -14.54 0.71
C PHE A 112 11.36 -14.93 2.02
N CYS A 113 11.50 -13.96 2.92
CA CYS A 113 12.05 -14.21 4.26
C CYS A 113 11.11 -15.11 5.07
N SER A 114 11.65 -16.18 5.66
CA SER A 114 10.90 -17.10 6.53
C SER A 114 10.50 -16.47 7.87
N VAL A 115 11.15 -15.39 8.29
CA VAL A 115 10.89 -14.70 9.55
C VAL A 115 9.84 -13.60 9.39
N CYS A 116 9.99 -12.72 8.39
CA CYS A 116 9.13 -11.55 8.22
C CYS A 116 8.35 -11.50 6.90
N GLY A 117 8.58 -12.43 5.97
CA GLY A 117 7.89 -12.47 4.68
C GLY A 117 8.34 -11.43 3.65
N THR A 118 9.36 -10.62 3.93
CA THR A 118 9.85 -9.61 2.97
C THR A 118 10.39 -10.27 1.70
N LYS A 119 9.99 -9.75 0.54
CA LYS A 119 10.55 -10.09 -0.77
C LYS A 119 11.96 -9.55 -0.91
N ASN A 120 12.93 -10.44 -1.13
CA ASN A 120 14.33 -10.08 -1.31
C ASN A 120 14.86 -10.69 -2.61
N GLU A 121 15.94 -10.12 -3.16
CA GLU A 121 16.63 -10.69 -4.32
C GLU A 121 17.17 -12.09 -3.97
N HIS A 122 17.18 -13.02 -4.92
CA HIS A 122 17.67 -14.40 -4.68
C HIS A 122 19.09 -14.43 -4.10
N ASP A 123 19.95 -13.49 -4.52
CA ASP A 123 21.35 -13.38 -4.09
C ASP A 123 21.53 -12.66 -2.74
N SER A 124 20.44 -12.21 -2.10
CA SER A 124 20.52 -11.59 -0.77
C SER A 124 20.95 -12.60 0.29
N LYS A 125 21.96 -12.24 1.10
CA LYS A 125 22.43 -13.08 2.23
C LYS A 125 21.59 -12.93 3.49
N PHE A 126 20.93 -11.78 3.63
CA PHE A 126 20.10 -11.41 4.77
C PHE A 126 18.89 -10.60 4.30
N CYS A 127 17.83 -10.63 5.09
CA CYS A 127 16.62 -9.89 4.82
C CYS A 127 16.82 -8.39 5.02
N VAL A 128 16.49 -7.58 4.01
CA VAL A 128 16.60 -6.11 4.06
C VAL A 128 15.65 -5.46 5.08
N SER A 129 14.65 -6.20 5.57
CA SER A 129 13.64 -5.66 6.49
C SER A 129 13.88 -6.06 7.94
N CYS A 130 14.21 -7.32 8.22
CA CYS A 130 14.36 -7.80 9.61
C CYS A 130 15.80 -8.20 9.98
N GLY A 131 16.71 -8.24 9.01
CA GLY A 131 18.10 -8.62 9.23
C GLY A 131 18.35 -10.12 9.44
N SER A 132 17.32 -10.98 9.36
CA SER A 132 17.52 -12.44 9.46
C SER A 132 18.32 -12.98 8.28
N SER A 133 19.18 -13.98 8.51
CA SER A 133 19.82 -14.73 7.42
C SER A 133 18.80 -15.55 6.64
N PHE A 134 19.04 -15.73 5.34
CA PHE A 134 18.26 -16.62 4.47
C PHE A 134 18.70 -18.07 4.55
#